data_AF-X0ZVG3-F1
#
_entry.id   AF-X0ZVG3-F1
#
_cell.length_a   1.000
_cell.length_b   1.000
_cell.length_c   1.000
_cell.angle_alpha   90.00
_cell.angle_beta   90.00
_cell.angle_gamma   90.00
#
_symmetry.space_group_name_H-M   'P 1'
#
loop_
_entity.id
_entity.type
_entity.pdbx_description
1 polymer ?
#
loop_
_entity_poly.entity_id
_entity_poly.type
_entity_poly.pdbx_seq_one_letter_code
_entity_poly.pdbx_strand_id
1 'polypeptide(L)' 'MGEPNGMLTIEKTDGRRKCPSCSEENHYMIHESTDKSNIINDYPRVYGKKYRCGRCGVEWREK' A
#
# COMPACT_ATOMS: atom_id res chain seq x y z
N MET A 1 -12.26 -5.01 -21.73
CA MET A 1 -11.10 -4.16 -21.42
C MET A 1 -11.21 -3.77 -19.96
N GLY A 2 -10.20 -4.07 -19.15
CA GLY A 2 -10.17 -3.77 -17.73
C GLY A 2 -8.76 -4.08 -17.26
N GLU A 3 -7.90 -3.08 -17.32
CA GLU A 3 -6.48 -3.16 -16.97
C GLU A 3 -6.33 -3.73 -15.55
N PRO A 4 -5.39 -4.66 -15.30
CA PRO A 4 -5.00 -4.95 -13.94
C PRO A 4 -4.36 -3.67 -13.40
N ASN A 5 -5.11 -2.89 -12.63
CA ASN A 5 -4.57 -1.85 -11.77
C ASN A 5 -3.67 -2.53 -10.72
N GLY A 6 -2.47 -2.91 -11.17
CA GLY A 6 -1.48 -3.70 -10.46
C GLY A 6 -0.89 -2.88 -9.32
N MET A 7 -1.67 -2.72 -8.25
CA MET A 7 -1.13 -2.21 -7.00
C MET A 7 -0.09 -3.20 -6.51
N LEU A 8 1.12 -2.70 -6.25
CA LEU A 8 2.23 -3.51 -5.80
C LEU A 8 1.86 -4.15 -4.46
N THR A 9 1.94 -5.47 -4.39
CA THR A 9 1.71 -6.20 -3.13
C THR A 9 3.08 -6.63 -2.63
N ILE A 10 3.51 -6.06 -1.51
CA ILE A 10 4.77 -6.42 -0.86
C ILE A 10 4.49 -7.25 0.39
N GLU A 11 5.41 -8.13 0.72
CA GLU A 11 5.42 -8.81 2.00
C GLU A 11 5.74 -7.81 3.11
N LYS A 12 5.15 -8.00 4.30
CA LYS A 12 5.50 -7.19 5.47
C LYS A 12 7.00 -7.30 5.76
N THR A 13 7.75 -6.28 5.37
CA THR A 13 9.13 -6.09 5.83
C THR A 13 9.10 -5.76 7.32
N ASP A 14 9.63 -6.67 8.14
CA ASP A 14 9.92 -6.42 9.55
C ASP A 14 11.00 -5.34 9.64
N GLY A 15 10.60 -4.10 9.94
CA GLY A 15 11.52 -2.96 10.00
C GLY A 15 10.92 -1.62 9.56
N ARG A 16 11.80 -0.70 9.16
CA ARG A 16 11.41 0.65 8.72
C ARG A 16 10.71 0.56 7.36
N ARG A 17 9.47 1.05 7.27
CA ARG A 17 8.68 1.04 6.03
C ARG A 17 9.44 1.79 4.93
N LYS A 18 9.81 1.07 3.87
CA LYS A 18 10.52 1.61 2.71
C LYS A 18 9.65 1.51 1.47
N CYS A 19 9.68 2.57 0.66
CA CYS A 19 9.03 2.56 -0.63
C CYS A 19 9.68 1.50 -1.53
N PRO A 20 8.93 0.56 -2.12
CA PRO A 20 9.50 -0.50 -2.96
C PRO A 20 10.05 0.01 -4.29
N SER A 21 9.65 1.22 -4.74
CA SER A 21 10.09 1.77 -6.02
C SER A 21 11.31 2.70 -5.91
N CYS A 22 11.38 3.53 -4.86
CA CYS A 22 12.46 4.50 -4.70
C CYS A 22 13.27 4.33 -3.41
N SER A 23 12.98 3.29 -2.63
CA SER A 23 13.63 3.00 -1.35
C SER A 23 13.53 4.13 -0.32
N GLU A 24 12.55 5.04 -0.48
CA GLU A 24 12.30 6.11 0.47
C GLU A 24 11.90 5.53 1.83
N GLU A 25 12.65 5.87 2.85
CA GLU A 25 12.49 5.37 4.22
C GLU A 25 11.89 6.42 5.17
N ASN A 26 11.69 7.63 4.67
CA ASN A 26 11.08 8.70 5.42
C ASN A 26 9.56 8.46 5.57
N HIS A 27 9.12 8.16 6.78
CA HIS A 27 7.71 7.89 7.08
C HIS A 27 6.80 9.09 6.79
N TYR A 28 7.31 10.33 6.88
CA TYR A 28 6.54 11.53 6.54
C TYR A 28 6.18 11.60 5.05
N MET A 29 6.95 10.90 4.21
CA MET A 29 6.70 10.79 2.77
C MET A 29 5.81 9.59 2.44
N ILE A 30 5.43 8.73 3.38
CA ILE A 30 4.62 7.54 3.11
C ILE A 30 3.24 7.73 3.73
N HIS A 31 2.26 8.01 2.88
CA HIS A 31 0.87 8.21 3.29
C HIS A 31 0.15 6.87 3.39
N GLU A 32 -0.29 6.52 4.59
CA GLU A 32 -1.19 5.39 4.83
C GLU A 32 -2.64 5.79 4.52
N SER A 33 -3.37 4.92 3.83
CA SER A 33 -4.79 5.12 3.53
C SER A 33 -5.53 3.80 3.45
N THR A 34 -6.82 3.83 3.75
CA THR A 34 -7.66 2.64 3.66
C THR A 34 -8.01 2.36 2.20
N ASP A 35 -7.71 1.15 1.74
CA ASP A 35 -8.06 0.67 0.41
C ASP A 35 -9.45 0.04 0.42
N LYS A 36 -10.44 0.81 -0.05
CA LYS A 36 -11.83 0.33 -0.15
C LYS A 36 -12.04 -0.72 -1.26
N SER A 37 -11.06 -0.92 -2.13
CA SER A 37 -11.10 -1.91 -3.19
C SER A 37 -10.66 -3.29 -2.71
N ASN A 38 -9.95 -3.37 -1.58
CA ASN A 38 -9.50 -4.60 -0.97
C ASN A 38 -10.30 -4.87 0.31
N ILE A 39 -11.34 -5.69 0.21
CA ILE A 39 -12.14 -6.08 1.37
C ILE A 39 -11.49 -7.33 1.97
N ILE A 40 -10.86 -7.18 3.14
CA ILE A 40 -10.25 -8.29 3.89
C ILE A 40 -11.34 -9.16 4.52
N ASN A 41 -12.39 -8.53 5.04
CA ASN A 41 -13.52 -9.22 5.62
C ASN A 41 -14.80 -8.47 5.26
N ASP A 42 -15.84 -9.18 4.84
CA ASP A 42 -17.12 -8.56 4.50
C ASP A 42 -17.97 -8.29 5.75
N TYR A 43 -17.82 -9.11 6.80
CA TYR A 43 -18.58 -8.98 8.04
C TYR A 43 -17.77 -9.39 9.30
N PRO A 44 -17.36 -8.44 10.18
CA PRO A 44 -17.44 -6.98 10.06
C PRO A 44 -16.60 -6.46 8.88
N ARG A 45 -17.06 -5.39 8.23
CA ARG A 45 -16.42 -4.87 7.01
C ARG A 45 -15.04 -4.28 7.32
N VAL A 46 -13.99 -5.05 7.02
CA VAL A 46 -12.58 -4.64 7.18
C VAL A 46 -11.99 -4.42 5.80
N TYR A 47 -11.55 -3.20 5.57
CA TYR A 47 -10.81 -2.84 4.36
C TYR A 47 -9.31 -2.99 4.59
N GLY A 48 -8.59 -3.33 3.53
CA GLY A 48 -7.13 -3.39 3.53
C GLY A 48 -6.50 -2.01 3.67
N LYS A 49 -5.24 -1.99 4.06
CA LYS A 49 -4.43 -0.78 4.06
C LYS A 49 -3.64 -0.68 2.75
N LYS A 50 -3.50 0.53 2.24
CA LYS A 50 -2.57 0.89 1.18
C LYS A 50 -1.65 2.01 1.64
N TYR A 51 -0.49 2.07 1.01
CA TYR A 51 0.54 3.07 1.22
C TYR A 51 0.81 3.77 -0.08
N ARG A 52 1.09 5.07 0.02
CA ARG A 52 1.45 5.89 -1.12
C ARG A 52 2.72 6.66 -0.81
N CYS A 53 3.72 6.55 -1.67
CA CYS A 53 4.93 7.35 -1.57
C CYS A 53 4.67 8.76 -2.14
N GLY A 54 4.96 9.79 -1.36
CA GLY A 54 4.91 11.19 -1.79
C GLY A 54 6.06 11.60 -2.71
N ARG A 55 7.14 10.80 -2.80
CA ARG A 55 8.30 11.08 -3.65
C ARG A 55 8.14 10.59 -5.07
N CYS A 56 7.78 9.32 -5.26
CA CYS A 56 7.62 8.72 -6.59
C CYS A 56 6.15 8.48 -6.98
N GLY A 57 5.20 8.67 -6.06
CA GLY A 57 3.78 8.47 -6.31
C GLY A 57 3.34 7.00 -6.27
N VAL A 58 4.25 6.04 -6.09
CA VAL A 58 3.92 4.62 -6.10
C VAL A 58 2.95 4.27 -4.97
N GLU A 59 1.96 3.44 -5.29
CA GLU A 59 1.01 2.89 -4.34
C GLU A 59 1.25 1.39 -4.16
N TRP A 60 1.33 0.94 -2.92
CA TRP A 60 1.52 -0.47 -2.59
C TRP A 60 0.69 -0.89 -1.39
N ARG A 61 0.52 -2.19 -1.22
CA ARG A 61 -0.19 -2.82 -0.10
C ARG A 61 0.77 -3.77 0.58
N GLU A 62 0.71 -3.82 1.90
CA GLU A 62 1.41 -4.84 2.70
C GLU A 62 0.42 -5.98 2.93
N LYS A 63 0.77 -7.21 2.50
CA LYS A 63 0.01 -8.43 2.80
C LYS A 63 0.59 -9.13 4.02
#